data_AF-A0AAN5HYC1-F1
#
_entry.id   AF-A0AAN5HYC1-F1
#
_cell.length_a   1.000
_cell.length_b   1.000
_cell.length_c   1.000
_cell.angle_alpha   90.00
_cell.angle_beta   90.00
_cell.angle_gamma   90.00
#
_symmetry.space_group_name_H-M   'P 1'
#
loop_
_entity.id
_entity.type
_entity.pdbx_description
1 polymer ?
#
loop_
_entity_poly.entity_id
_entity_poly.type
_entity_poly.pdbx_seq_one_letter_code
_entity_poly.pdbx_strand_id
1 'polypeptide(L)'
;MVSHPCSFSTQTILPLIDIFLLHPSVLFLLWSRRKMRADIRIGYASTVIGFMLADAVIFGLRVHLLSPFGGIYCGGPLCREGRVDLAIIRVLLSLTILCCLPFFVFLTLRMHQLVLRGGTSKWILSSRCE
;
A
#
# COMPACT_ATOMS: atom_id res chain seq x y z
N MET A 1 -3.48 -34.53 -0.29
CA MET A 1 -3.72 -33.72 -1.51
C MET A 1 -5.09 -33.08 -1.37
N VAL A 2 -5.14 -31.84 -0.88
CA VAL A 2 -6.40 -31.10 -0.74
C VAL A 2 -6.53 -30.23 -1.98
N SER A 3 -7.41 -30.65 -2.89
CA SER A 3 -7.79 -29.90 -4.07
C SER A 3 -8.68 -28.73 -3.64
N HIS A 4 -8.16 -27.50 -3.69
CA HIS A 4 -8.97 -26.27 -3.63
C HIS A 4 -9.07 -25.66 -5.04
N PRO A 5 -10.02 -26.11 -5.90
CA PRO A 5 -10.13 -25.60 -7.27
C PRO A 5 -10.78 -24.22 -7.41
N CYS A 6 -11.19 -23.52 -6.33
CA CYS A 6 -11.97 -22.27 -6.45
C CYS A 6 -11.34 -21.01 -5.82
N SER A 7 -10.09 -21.03 -5.34
CA SER A 7 -9.47 -19.84 -4.71
C SER A 7 -8.78 -18.89 -5.72
N PHE A 8 -8.55 -19.37 -6.95
CA PHE A 8 -7.71 -18.68 -7.93
C PHE A 8 -8.37 -17.42 -8.54
N SER A 9 -9.68 -17.44 -8.78
CA SER A 9 -10.39 -16.28 -9.33
C SER A 9 -10.49 -15.15 -8.30
N THR A 10 -10.80 -15.47 -7.05
CA THR A 10 -11.05 -14.44 -6.01
C THR A 10 -9.80 -13.61 -5.72
N GLN A 11 -8.62 -14.24 -5.66
CA GLN A 11 -7.34 -13.53 -5.47
C GLN A 11 -6.94 -12.65 -6.66
N THR A 12 -7.48 -12.91 -7.85
CA THR A 12 -7.15 -12.14 -9.06
C THR A 12 -8.11 -10.96 -9.24
N ILE A 13 -9.36 -11.12 -8.85
CA ILE A 13 -10.42 -10.11 -9.03
C ILE A 13 -10.34 -9.01 -7.97
N LEU A 14 -10.06 -9.36 -6.71
CA LEU A 14 -9.93 -8.41 -5.60
C LEU A 14 -8.93 -7.26 -5.85
N PRO A 15 -7.67 -7.50 -6.23
CA PRO A 15 -6.70 -6.41 -6.45
C PRO A 15 -7.09 -5.53 -7.64
N LEU A 16 -7.76 -6.10 -8.65
CA LEU A 16 -8.26 -5.35 -9.80
C LEU A 16 -9.37 -4.38 -9.40
N ILE A 17 -10.31 -4.84 -8.57
CA ILE A 17 -11.36 -3.99 -8.01
C ILE A 17 -10.75 -2.89 -7.13
N ASP A 18 -9.76 -3.23 -6.31
CA ASP A 18 -9.13 -2.25 -5.41
C ASP A 18 -8.39 -1.14 -6.19
N ILE A 19 -7.59 -1.51 -7.19
CA ILE A 19 -6.91 -0.58 -8.09
C ILE A 19 -7.92 0.34 -8.82
N PHE A 20 -9.02 -0.22 -9.32
CA PHE A 20 -9.96 0.53 -10.18
C PHE A 20 -11.09 1.26 -9.45
N LEU A 21 -11.49 0.83 -8.27
CA LEU A 21 -12.55 1.48 -7.49
C LEU A 21 -12.00 2.23 -6.29
N LEU A 22 -11.15 1.61 -5.49
CA LEU A 22 -10.77 2.15 -4.18
C LEU A 22 -9.76 3.30 -4.33
N HIS A 23 -8.70 3.08 -5.11
CA HIS A 23 -7.66 4.10 -5.31
C HIS A 23 -8.18 5.38 -6.03
N PRO A 24 -8.89 5.31 -7.17
CA PRO A 24 -9.39 6.50 -7.84
C PRO A 24 -10.54 7.17 -7.08
N SER A 25 -11.36 6.44 -6.32
CA SER A 25 -12.38 7.07 -5.48
C SER A 25 -11.75 7.91 -4.36
N VAL A 26 -10.68 7.43 -3.73
CA VAL A 26 -9.92 8.20 -2.73
C VAL A 26 -9.28 9.44 -3.36
N LEU A 27 -8.63 9.30 -4.52
CA LEU A 27 -8.06 10.43 -5.28
C LEU A 27 -9.12 11.45 -5.70
N PHE A 28 -10.27 10.98 -6.19
CA PHE A 28 -11.38 11.84 -6.60
C PHE A 28 -11.96 12.61 -5.42
N LEU A 29 -12.15 11.94 -4.28
CA LEU A 29 -12.64 12.57 -3.06
C LEU A 29 -11.65 13.63 -2.54
N LEU A 30 -10.35 13.36 -2.67
CA LEU A 30 -9.29 14.31 -2.32
C LEU A 30 -9.27 15.53 -3.25
N TRP A 31 -9.49 15.30 -4.54
CA TRP A 31 -9.55 16.36 -5.54
C TRP A 31 -10.74 17.29 -5.31
N SER A 32 -11.90 16.71 -4.99
CA SER A 32 -13.14 17.45 -4.72
C SER A 32 -13.01 18.39 -3.50
N ARG A 33 -12.18 18.04 -2.50
CA ARG A 33 -11.96 18.86 -1.31
C ARG A 33 -10.93 19.97 -1.57
N ARG A 34 -11.39 21.16 -1.99
CA ARG A 34 -10.55 22.36 -2.23
C ARG A 34 -9.87 22.98 -1.00
N LYS A 35 -10.38 22.76 0.22
CA LYS A 35 -9.88 23.43 1.44
C LYS A 35 -8.70 22.73 2.14
N MET A 36 -8.09 21.71 1.52
CA MET A 36 -6.98 20.97 2.13
C MET A 36 -5.63 21.64 1.85
N ARG A 37 -4.71 21.62 2.82
CA ARG A 37 -3.32 22.09 2.63
C ARG A 37 -2.62 21.25 1.55
N ALA A 38 -1.88 21.93 0.66
CA ALA A 38 -1.22 21.32 -0.49
C ALA A 38 -0.24 20.20 -0.09
N ASP A 39 0.49 20.38 1.00
CA ASP A 39 1.46 19.37 1.49
C ASP A 39 0.80 18.02 1.81
N ILE A 40 -0.39 18.07 2.43
CA ILE A 40 -1.13 16.85 2.80
C ILE A 40 -1.72 16.20 1.55
N ARG A 41 -2.15 17.02 0.58
CA ARG A 41 -2.66 16.52 -0.70
C ARG A 41 -1.57 15.77 -1.48
N ILE A 42 -0.36 16.31 -1.53
CA ILE A 42 0.78 15.65 -2.19
C ILE A 42 1.11 14.34 -1.48
N GLY A 43 1.16 14.34 -0.15
CA GLY A 43 1.39 13.11 0.63
C GLY A 43 0.35 12.03 0.38
N TYR A 44 -0.94 12.38 0.33
CA TYR A 44 -2.00 11.42 -0.02
C TYR A 44 -1.84 10.89 -1.45
N ALA A 45 -1.60 11.78 -2.41
CA ALA A 45 -1.44 11.39 -3.81
C ALA A 45 -0.24 10.44 -3.98
N SER A 46 0.90 10.74 -3.36
CA SER A 46 2.08 9.88 -3.41
C SER A 46 1.83 8.51 -2.77
N THR A 47 1.11 8.47 -1.64
CA THR A 47 0.75 7.20 -0.99
C THR A 47 -0.17 6.35 -1.85
N VAL A 48 -1.20 6.96 -2.47
CA VAL A 48 -2.13 6.23 -3.35
C VAL A 48 -1.42 5.72 -4.61
N ILE A 49 -0.54 6.52 -5.21
CA ILE A 49 0.28 6.09 -6.35
C ILE A 49 1.22 4.94 -5.94
N GLY A 50 1.81 5.01 -4.74
CA GLY A 50 2.65 3.94 -4.19
C GLY A 50 1.89 2.62 -4.06
N PHE A 51 0.66 2.66 -3.52
CA PHE A 51 -0.18 1.47 -3.41
C PHE A 51 -0.63 0.93 -4.77
N MET A 52 -0.99 1.78 -5.74
CA MET A 52 -1.27 1.33 -7.12
C MET A 52 -0.08 0.59 -7.74
N LEU A 53 1.13 1.11 -7.56
CA LEU A 53 2.37 0.47 -8.00
C LEU A 53 2.58 -0.87 -7.29
N ALA A 54 2.38 -0.90 -5.96
CA ALA A 54 2.51 -2.12 -5.18
C ALA A 54 1.56 -3.22 -5.67
N ASP A 55 0.29 -2.89 -5.89
CA ASP A 55 -0.71 -3.83 -6.37
C ASP A 55 -0.42 -4.28 -7.80
N ALA A 56 0.07 -3.41 -8.68
CA ALA A 56 0.49 -3.78 -10.04
C ALA A 56 1.66 -4.79 -10.00
N VAL A 57 2.62 -4.58 -9.11
CA VAL A 57 3.77 -5.47 -8.90
C VAL A 57 3.33 -6.80 -8.33
N ILE A 58 2.44 -6.80 -7.33
CA ILE A 58 1.88 -8.00 -6.72
C ILE A 58 1.04 -8.79 -7.73
N PHE A 59 0.22 -8.13 -8.54
CA PHE A 59 -0.56 -8.75 -9.60
C PHE A 59 0.35 -9.39 -10.67
N GLY A 60 1.39 -8.67 -11.08
CA GLY A 60 2.36 -9.15 -12.06
C GLY A 60 3.21 -10.34 -11.60
N LEU A 61 3.55 -10.38 -10.31
CA LEU A 61 4.32 -11.46 -9.70
C LEU A 61 3.44 -12.62 -9.21
N ARG A 62 2.18 -12.35 -8.88
CA ARG A 62 1.25 -13.29 -8.25
C ARG A 62 1.90 -13.99 -7.05
N VAL A 63 2.30 -13.17 -6.09
CA VAL A 63 3.13 -13.59 -4.95
C VAL A 63 2.30 -14.49 -4.03
N HIS A 64 2.62 -15.78 -4.00
CA HIS A 64 2.06 -16.68 -3.00
C HIS A 64 3.05 -16.77 -1.84
N LEU A 65 2.69 -16.18 -0.70
CA LEU A 65 3.38 -16.44 0.57
C LEU A 65 3.13 -17.90 0.93
N LEU A 66 4.10 -18.75 0.62
CA LEU A 66 4.13 -20.13 1.07
C LEU A 66 4.48 -20.15 2.57
N SER A 67 3.61 -19.66 3.45
CA SER A 67 3.77 -19.95 4.87
C SER A 67 3.80 -21.48 5.06
N PRO A 68 4.83 -22.09 5.69
CA PRO A 68 5.88 -21.51 6.55
C PRO A 68 7.27 -21.33 5.91
N PHE A 69 7.43 -21.60 4.61
CA PHE A 69 8.70 -21.46 3.91
C PHE A 69 8.89 -20.01 3.44
N GLY A 70 10.03 -19.38 3.80
CA GLY A 70 10.39 -18.03 3.34
C GLY A 70 10.67 -17.90 1.83
N GLY A 71 10.21 -18.87 1.03
CA GLY A 71 10.31 -18.87 -0.42
C GLY A 71 9.22 -18.02 -1.05
N ILE A 72 9.63 -17.14 -1.95
CA ILE A 72 8.71 -16.40 -2.81
C ILE A 72 8.44 -17.28 -4.04
N TYR A 73 7.25 -17.85 -4.14
CA TYR A 73 6.82 -18.53 -5.36
C TYR A 73 6.10 -17.54 -6.27
N CYS A 74 6.54 -17.50 -7.52
CA CYS A 74 6.03 -16.57 -8.52
C CYS A 74 5.24 -17.34 -9.59
N GLY A 75 3.94 -17.11 -9.65
CA GLY A 75 3.03 -17.72 -10.64
C GLY A 75 2.44 -16.73 -11.64
N GLY A 76 2.93 -15.49 -11.63
CA GLY A 76 2.39 -14.39 -12.44
C GLY A 76 2.94 -14.34 -13.87
N PRO A 77 2.36 -13.47 -14.72
CA PRO A 77 2.78 -13.29 -16.11
C PRO A 77 4.27 -12.93 -16.23
N LEU A 78 4.81 -12.12 -15.31
CA LEU A 78 6.23 -11.74 -15.35
C LEU A 78 7.18 -12.92 -15.12
N CYS A 79 6.74 -13.98 -14.45
CA CYS A 79 7.56 -15.15 -14.18
C CYS A 79 7.38 -16.28 -15.19
N ARG A 80 6.29 -16.25 -15.98
CA ARG A 80 6.00 -17.29 -16.99
C ARG A 80 6.98 -17.25 -18.17
N GLU A 81 7.53 -16.08 -18.48
CA GLU A 81 8.44 -15.90 -19.62
C GLU A 81 9.92 -16.20 -19.29
N GLY A 82 10.24 -16.58 -18.05
CA GLY A 82 11.59 -17.01 -17.64
C GLY A 82 12.71 -15.97 -17.84
N ARG A 83 12.36 -14.73 -18.22
CA ARG A 83 13.31 -13.66 -18.56
C ARG A 83 13.67 -12.75 -17.37
N VAL A 84 12.90 -12.79 -16.30
CA VAL A 84 13.10 -11.88 -15.17
C VAL A 84 13.87 -12.60 -14.07
N ASP A 85 15.08 -12.14 -13.79
CA ASP A 85 15.90 -12.65 -12.70
C ASP A 85 15.24 -12.40 -11.33
N LEU A 86 15.42 -13.35 -10.43
CA LEU A 86 14.96 -13.25 -9.03
C LEU A 86 15.50 -11.98 -8.34
N ALA A 87 16.68 -11.51 -8.74
CA ALA A 87 17.28 -10.28 -8.23
C ALA A 87 16.43 -9.05 -8.56
N ILE A 88 15.91 -8.95 -9.78
CA ILE A 88 15.07 -7.82 -10.22
C ILE A 88 13.78 -7.81 -9.40
N ILE A 89 13.16 -8.98 -9.19
CA ILE A 89 11.94 -9.12 -8.39
C ILE A 89 12.16 -8.64 -6.95
N ARG A 90 13.28 -9.04 -6.33
CA ARG A 90 13.64 -8.61 -4.96
C ARG A 90 13.86 -7.10 -4.89
N VAL A 91 14.56 -6.53 -5.86
CA VAL A 91 14.77 -5.07 -5.95
C VAL A 91 13.44 -4.35 -6.10
N LEU A 92 12.57 -4.80 -7.01
CA LEU A 92 11.23 -4.21 -7.22
C LEU A 92 10.38 -4.25 -5.95
N LEU A 93 10.36 -5.39 -5.25
CA LEU A 93 9.61 -5.55 -4.00
C LEU A 93 10.16 -4.63 -2.90
N SER A 94 11.49 -4.59 -2.74
CA SER A 94 12.14 -3.72 -1.75
C SER A 94 11.91 -2.24 -2.04
N LEU A 95 11.98 -1.83 -3.30
CA LEU A 95 11.71 -0.46 -3.75
C LEU A 95 10.25 -0.08 -3.46
N THR A 96 9.32 -0.99 -3.74
CA THR A 96 7.89 -0.79 -3.45
C THR A 96 7.67 -0.54 -1.96
N ILE A 97 8.25 -1.37 -1.10
CA ILE A 97 8.14 -1.22 0.36
C ILE A 97 8.76 0.11 0.81
N LEU A 98 9.96 0.44 0.30
CA LEU A 98 10.66 1.68 0.61
C LEU A 98 9.91 2.92 0.12
N CYS A 99 9.17 2.84 -0.98
CA CYS A 99 8.36 3.94 -1.49
C CYS A 99 6.97 4.01 -0.85
N CYS A 100 6.44 2.95 -0.25
CA CYS A 100 5.10 2.99 0.36
C CYS A 100 5.16 3.33 1.85
N LEU A 101 6.03 2.67 2.61
CA LEU A 101 6.10 2.80 4.07
C LEU A 101 6.34 4.23 4.57
N PRO A 102 7.38 4.96 4.13
CA PRO A 102 7.69 6.26 4.71
C PRO A 102 6.60 7.29 4.42
N PHE A 103 5.99 7.25 3.23
CA PHE A 103 4.89 8.14 2.89
C PHE A 103 3.64 7.83 3.71
N PHE A 104 3.30 6.55 3.88
CA PHE A 104 2.18 6.13 4.73
C PHE A 104 2.39 6.54 6.20
N VAL A 105 3.58 6.31 6.76
CA VAL A 105 3.92 6.69 8.14
C VAL A 105 3.87 8.20 8.31
N PHE A 106 4.49 8.95 7.38
CA PHE A 106 4.45 10.41 7.39
C PHE A 106 3.02 10.95 7.38
N LEU A 107 2.18 10.39 6.51
CA LEU A 107 0.78 10.82 6.36
C LEU A 107 -0.04 10.51 7.62
N THR A 108 0.15 9.32 8.19
CA THR A 108 -0.52 8.88 9.41
C THR A 108 -0.13 9.77 10.59
N LEU A 109 1.15 10.10 10.75
CA LEU A 109 1.63 11.01 11.78
C LEU A 109 1.04 12.41 11.62
N ARG A 110 0.98 12.94 10.39
CA ARG A 110 0.37 14.25 10.12
C ARG A 110 -1.12 14.29 10.41
N MET A 111 -1.85 13.24 10.01
CA MET A 111 -3.27 13.13 10.33
C MET A 111 -3.50 13.03 11.83
N HIS A 112 -2.67 12.26 12.53
CA HIS A 112 -2.75 12.16 13.98
C HIS A 112 -2.51 13.51 14.67
N GLN A 113 -1.50 14.29 14.24
CA GLN A 113 -1.26 15.64 14.73
C GLN A 113 -2.45 16.59 14.48
N LEU A 114 -3.13 16.48 13.33
CA LEU A 114 -4.31 17.30 13.02
C LEU A 114 -5.49 16.95 13.91
N VAL A 115 -5.73 15.65 14.15
CA VAL A 115 -6.77 15.19 15.07
C VAL A 115 -6.49 15.65 16.49
N LEU A 116 -5.25 15.54 16.96
CA LEU A 116 -4.86 16.01 18.30
C LEU A 116 -4.97 17.54 18.46
N ARG A 117 -4.72 18.31 17.39
CA ARG A 117 -4.90 19.77 17.40
C ARG A 117 -6.37 20.20 17.33
N GLY A 118 -7.22 19.40 16.69
CA GLY A 118 -8.66 19.65 16.58
C GLY A 118 -9.47 19.14 17.77
N GLY A 119 -8.92 18.19 18.53
CA GLY A 119 -9.50 17.75 19.80
C GLY A 119 -9.34 18.83 20.86
N THR A 120 -10.44 19.35 21.38
CA THR A 120 -10.49 20.32 22.47
C THR A 120 -9.97 19.79 23.82
N SER A 121 -9.56 18.51 23.89
CA SER A 121 -8.90 17.98 25.07
C SER A 121 -7.45 18.50 25.11
N LYS A 122 -7.19 19.45 26.03
CA LYS A 122 -5.85 19.75 26.52
C LYS A 122 -5.21 18.43 26.97
N TRP A 123 -4.46 17.77 26.11
CA TRP A 123 -3.55 16.72 26.52
C TRP A 123 -2.45 17.41 27.33
N ILE A 124 -2.68 17.47 28.65
CA ILE A 124 -1.66 17.70 29.66
C ILE A 124 -0.72 16.51 29.54
N LEU A 125 0.23 16.63 28.61
CA LEU A 125 1.36 15.74 28.52
C LEU A 125 2.24 16.08 29.72
N SER A 126 2.03 15.32 30.80
CA SER A 126 2.89 15.17 31.98
C SER A 126 4.10 16.10 31.98
N SER A 127 3.98 17.22 32.70
CA SER A 127 5.14 17.83 33.33
C SER A 127 5.70 16.81 34.33
N ARG A 128 6.70 16.03 33.92
CA ARG A 128 7.62 15.43 34.89
C ARG A 128 8.26 16.61 35.62
N CYS A 129 7.92 16.78 36.89
CA CYS A 129 8.69 17.61 37.80
C CYS A 129 10.13 17.07 37.84
N GLU A 130 11.07 18.01 37.79
CA GLU A 130 12.46 17.86 38.23
C GLU A 130 12.54 17.31 39.65
#